data_AF-M3Y3B6-F1
#
_entry.id   AF-M3Y3B6-F1
#
_cell.length_a   1.000
_cell.length_b   1.000
_cell.length_c   1.000
_cell.angle_alpha   90.00
_cell.angle_beta   90.00
_cell.angle_gamma   90.00
#
_symmetry.space_group_name_H-M   'P 1'
#
loop_
_entity.id
_entity.type
_entity.pdbx_description
1 polymer ?
#
loop_
_entity_poly.entity_id
_entity_poly.type
_entity_poly.pdbx_seq_one_letter_code
_entity_poly.pdbx_strand_id
1 'polypeptide(L)'
;MALGWANMLYYTRGFQSMGMYSVMIQKVILHDVLKFLFVYIVFLLGFGVALASLIEKCPSDNKDCSSYGSFSDAVLELFKLTIGLGDLNIQQNSKYPILFLFLLITYVILTFVLLLNMLIALMGETVENVSKESERIWRLQRARTILEFEKMLPEWLRSRFRMGELCKVAEEDFRLCLRINEVKWTEW
;
A
#
# COMPACT_ATOMS: atom_id res chain seq x y z
N MET A 1 -6.71 -3.63 -21.03
CA MET A 1 -6.10 -2.27 -21.06
C MET A 1 -5.69 -1.77 -19.67
N ALA A 2 -6.52 -1.86 -18.62
CA ALA A 2 -6.16 -1.40 -17.27
C ALA A 2 -4.92 -2.10 -16.66
N LEU A 3 -4.76 -3.40 -16.87
CA LEU A 3 -3.58 -4.16 -16.41
C LEU A 3 -2.26 -3.68 -17.06
N GLY A 4 -2.31 -3.14 -18.28
CA GLY A 4 -1.13 -2.56 -18.93
C GLY A 4 -0.62 -1.30 -18.22
N TRP A 5 -1.54 -0.47 -17.73
CA TRP A 5 -1.21 0.71 -16.92
C TRP A 5 -0.67 0.31 -15.54
N ALA A 6 -1.20 -0.75 -14.92
CA ALA A 6 -0.64 -1.30 -13.69
C ALA A 6 0.78 -1.84 -13.91
N ASN A 7 1.04 -2.49 -15.05
CA ASN A 7 2.39 -2.92 -15.43
C ASN A 7 3.32 -1.73 -15.71
N MET A 8 2.79 -0.53 -16.00
CA MET A 8 3.60 0.68 -16.13
C MET A 8 4.26 1.08 -14.80
N LEU A 9 3.59 0.85 -13.66
CA LEU A 9 4.17 1.01 -12.31
C LEU A 9 5.32 0.02 -12.03
N TYR A 10 5.42 -1.06 -12.80
CA TYR A 10 6.60 -1.94 -12.74
C TYR A 10 7.82 -1.27 -13.37
N TYR A 11 7.63 -0.53 -14.48
CA TYR A 11 8.72 0.17 -15.16
C TYR A 11 9.25 1.39 -14.39
N THR A 12 8.46 1.96 -13.47
CA THR A 12 8.94 3.04 -12.59
C THR A 12 10.04 2.56 -11.61
N ARG A 13 10.24 1.24 -11.47
CA ARG A 13 11.37 0.66 -10.73
C ARG A 13 12.74 0.99 -11.30
N GLY A 14 12.83 1.37 -12.58
CA GLY A 14 14.09 1.78 -13.21
C GLY A 14 14.61 3.14 -12.71
N PHE A 15 13.73 3.99 -12.18
CA PHE A 15 14.11 5.29 -11.62
C PHE A 15 14.38 5.16 -10.13
N GLN A 16 15.57 5.57 -9.73
CA GLN A 16 16.08 5.39 -8.38
C GLN A 16 15.22 6.07 -7.28
N SER A 17 14.57 7.20 -7.58
CA SER A 17 13.61 7.84 -6.67
C SER A 17 12.25 7.13 -6.68
N MET A 18 11.67 6.91 -7.86
CA MET A 18 10.31 6.34 -8.03
C MET A 18 10.21 4.85 -7.64
N GLY A 19 11.27 4.07 -7.85
CA GLY A 19 11.28 2.63 -7.60
C GLY A 19 11.18 2.28 -6.13
N MET A 20 11.82 3.06 -5.25
CA MET A 20 11.70 2.92 -3.80
C MET A 20 10.27 3.18 -3.32
N TYR A 21 9.62 4.23 -3.84
CA TYR A 21 8.22 4.51 -3.53
C TYR A 21 7.28 3.43 -4.05
N SER A 22 7.51 2.90 -5.26
CA SER A 22 6.71 1.80 -5.83
C SER A 22 6.78 0.53 -4.95
N VAL A 23 7.97 0.15 -4.49
CA VAL A 23 8.15 -1.00 -3.58
C VAL A 23 7.51 -0.74 -2.21
N MET A 24 7.63 0.47 -1.68
CA MET A 24 7.00 0.86 -0.42
C MET A 24 5.47 0.75 -0.51
N ILE A 25 4.86 1.35 -1.53
CA ILE A 25 3.41 1.31 -1.77
C ILE A 25 2.93 -0.13 -1.91
N GLN A 26 3.64 -0.96 -2.70
CA GLN A 26 3.28 -2.37 -2.87
C GLN A 26 3.30 -3.13 -1.53
N LYS A 27 4.31 -2.87 -0.69
CA LYS A 27 4.45 -3.54 0.62
C LYS A 27 3.37 -3.10 1.60
N VAL A 28 3.07 -1.80 1.66
CA VAL A 28 1.98 -1.24 2.50
C VAL A 28 0.62 -1.79 2.07
N ILE A 29 0.32 -1.80 0.77
CA ILE A 29 -0.96 -2.32 0.27
C ILE A 29 -1.10 -3.81 0.59
N LEU A 30 -0.08 -4.63 0.30
CA LEU A 30 -0.20 -6.07 0.50
C LEU A 30 -0.18 -6.49 1.98
N HIS A 31 0.65 -5.86 2.81
CA HIS A 31 0.80 -6.31 4.19
C HIS A 31 -0.22 -5.66 5.13
N ASP A 32 -0.52 -4.39 4.91
CA ASP A 32 -1.28 -3.59 5.88
C ASP A 32 -2.74 -3.42 5.44
N VAL A 33 -2.95 -3.03 4.18
CA VAL A 33 -4.31 -2.83 3.65
C VAL A 33 -5.06 -4.16 3.54
N LEU A 34 -4.41 -5.29 3.21
CA LEU A 34 -5.09 -6.59 3.17
C LEU A 34 -5.57 -7.05 4.56
N LYS A 35 -4.79 -6.85 5.62
CA LYS A 35 -5.20 -7.20 7.00
C LYS A 35 -6.38 -6.35 7.44
N PHE A 36 -6.35 -5.05 7.13
CA PHE A 36 -7.46 -4.14 7.39
C PHE A 36 -8.72 -4.54 6.60
N LEU A 37 -8.57 -4.80 5.30
CA LEU A 37 -9.66 -5.19 4.42
C LEU A 37 -10.36 -6.45 4.93
N PHE A 38 -9.60 -7.41 5.47
CA PHE A 38 -10.18 -8.62 6.06
C PHE A 38 -11.10 -8.30 7.25
N VAL A 39 -10.64 -7.48 8.21
CA VAL A 39 -11.44 -7.06 9.37
C VAL A 39 -12.66 -6.25 8.93
N TYR A 40 -12.47 -5.35 7.97
CA TYR A 40 -13.56 -4.56 7.39
C TYR A 40 -14.63 -5.42 6.72
N ILE A 41 -14.25 -6.41 5.92
CA ILE A 41 -15.21 -7.32 5.25
C ILE A 41 -16.03 -8.09 6.28
N VAL A 42 -15.43 -8.57 7.38
CA VAL A 42 -16.15 -9.26 8.45
C VAL A 42 -17.24 -8.36 9.06
N PHE A 43 -16.92 -7.10 9.36
CA PHE A 43 -17.91 -6.14 9.84
C PHE A 43 -18.97 -5.80 8.79
N LEU A 44 -18.57 -5.56 7.54
CA LEU A 44 -19.47 -5.25 6.44
C LEU A 44 -20.52 -6.35 6.24
N LEU A 45 -20.10 -7.62 6.24
CA LEU A 45 -21.02 -8.75 6.11
C LEU A 45 -21.90 -8.90 7.36
N GLY A 46 -21.34 -8.77 8.56
CA GLY A 46 -22.09 -8.89 9.82
C GLY A 46 -23.20 -7.84 9.96
N PHE A 47 -22.86 -6.56 9.75
CA PHE A 47 -23.84 -5.47 9.74
C PHE A 47 -24.77 -5.54 8.52
N GLY A 48 -24.27 -5.99 7.36
CA GLY A 48 -25.08 -6.20 6.16
C GLY A 48 -26.21 -7.20 6.36
N VAL A 49 -25.92 -8.36 6.99
CA VAL A 49 -26.95 -9.35 7.34
C VAL A 49 -27.93 -8.79 8.38
N ALA A 50 -27.42 -8.10 9.41
CA ALA A 50 -28.26 -7.52 10.45
C ALA A 50 -29.26 -6.50 9.87
N LEU A 51 -28.80 -5.56 9.03
CA LEU A 51 -29.67 -4.55 8.41
C LEU A 51 -30.62 -5.17 7.37
N ALA A 52 -30.16 -6.13 6.56
CA ALA A 52 -31.02 -6.83 5.62
C ALA A 52 -32.14 -7.63 6.32
N SER A 53 -31.90 -8.15 7.53
CA SER A 53 -32.92 -8.87 8.31
C SER A 53 -33.97 -7.96 8.95
N LEU A 54 -33.64 -6.68 9.17
CA LEU A 54 -34.53 -5.70 9.80
C LEU A 54 -35.55 -5.09 8.82
N ILE A 55 -35.36 -5.32 7.52
CA ILE A 55 -36.15 -4.71 6.46
C ILE A 55 -37.19 -5.70 5.96
N GLU A 56 -38.44 -5.26 5.93
CA GLU A 56 -39.53 -6.11 5.48
C GLU A 56 -39.46 -6.29 3.95
N LYS A 57 -39.79 -7.51 3.49
CA LYS A 57 -39.87 -7.80 2.06
C LYS A 57 -40.98 -6.96 1.43
N CYS A 58 -40.61 -6.15 0.44
CA CYS A 58 -41.56 -5.33 -0.28
C CYS A 58 -42.57 -6.19 -1.06
N PRO A 59 -43.84 -5.79 -1.12
CA PRO A 59 -44.79 -6.37 -2.05
C PRO A 59 -44.37 -6.08 -3.50
N SER A 60 -44.67 -7.02 -4.39
CA SER A 60 -44.07 -7.22 -5.72
C SER A 60 -44.27 -6.12 -6.78
N ASP A 61 -44.95 -5.01 -6.48
CA ASP A 61 -45.36 -4.02 -7.49
C ASP A 61 -44.69 -2.65 -7.42
N ASN A 62 -43.86 -2.35 -6.39
CA ASN A 62 -43.20 -1.04 -6.28
C ASN A 62 -41.67 -1.18 -6.38
N LYS A 63 -41.11 -0.73 -7.52
CA LYS A 63 -39.65 -0.69 -7.77
C LYS A 63 -38.88 0.26 -6.84
N ASP A 64 -39.57 1.16 -6.16
CA ASP A 64 -38.97 2.16 -5.25
C ASP A 64 -38.88 1.69 -3.79
N CYS A 65 -39.25 0.44 -3.49
CA CYS A 65 -39.63 0.06 -2.14
C CYS A 65 -38.47 -0.42 -1.23
N SER A 66 -37.25 -0.67 -1.72
CA SER A 66 -36.16 -1.06 -0.82
C SER A 66 -34.74 -0.80 -1.34
N SER A 67 -34.10 0.24 -0.80
CA SER A 67 -32.64 0.45 -0.95
C SER A 67 -31.78 -0.68 -0.34
N TYR A 68 -32.39 -1.58 0.44
CA TYR A 68 -31.73 -2.67 1.18
C TYR A 68 -32.53 -3.99 1.05
N GLY A 69 -33.25 -4.20 -0.06
CA GLY A 69 -34.19 -5.32 -0.22
C GLY A 69 -33.51 -6.69 -0.30
N SER A 70 -32.23 -6.71 -0.69
CA SER A 70 -31.38 -7.89 -0.66
C SER A 70 -30.14 -7.66 0.19
N PHE A 71 -29.52 -8.76 0.64
CA PHE A 71 -28.24 -8.72 1.34
C PHE A 71 -27.16 -7.97 0.53
N SER A 72 -27.12 -8.18 -0.80
CA SER A 72 -26.18 -7.47 -1.68
C SER A 72 -26.44 -5.98 -1.73
N ASP A 73 -27.70 -5.55 -1.75
CA ASP A 73 -28.04 -4.12 -1.75
C ASP A 73 -27.67 -3.48 -0.41
N ALA A 74 -27.91 -4.18 0.70
CA ALA A 74 -27.50 -3.71 2.02
C ALA A 74 -25.99 -3.55 2.14
N VAL A 75 -25.23 -4.51 1.62
CA VAL A 75 -23.76 -4.43 1.58
C VAL A 75 -23.29 -3.27 0.70
N LEU A 76 -23.93 -3.04 -0.45
CA LEU A 76 -23.59 -1.94 -1.35
C LEU A 76 -23.90 -0.58 -0.73
N GLU A 77 -25.04 -0.41 -0.05
CA GLU A 77 -25.38 0.83 0.64
C GLU A 77 -24.42 1.10 1.82
N LEU A 78 -24.09 0.07 2.60
CA LEU A 78 -23.07 0.19 3.65
C LEU A 78 -21.69 0.55 3.10
N PHE A 79 -21.32 0.04 1.93
CA PHE A 79 -20.08 0.40 1.25
C PHE A 79 -20.10 1.85 0.74
N LYS A 80 -21.20 2.29 0.10
CA LYS A 80 -21.39 3.70 -0.29
C LYS A 80 -21.26 4.62 0.91
N LEU A 81 -21.85 4.23 2.04
CA LEU A 81 -21.79 5.00 3.29
C LEU A 81 -20.34 5.14 3.78
N THR A 82 -19.51 4.10 3.68
CA THR A 82 -18.10 4.18 4.09
C THR A 82 -17.24 5.09 3.23
N ILE A 83 -17.60 5.28 1.95
CA ILE A 83 -16.91 6.22 1.04
C ILE A 83 -17.44 7.65 1.22
N GLY A 84 -18.57 7.83 1.89
CA GLY A 84 -19.26 9.12 2.04
C GLY A 84 -20.25 9.42 0.91
N LEU A 85 -20.64 8.41 0.13
CA LEU A 85 -21.63 8.50 -0.94
C LEU A 85 -23.01 7.97 -0.52
N GLY A 86 -23.13 7.37 0.66
CA GLY A 86 -24.36 6.81 1.17
C GLY A 86 -25.27 7.89 1.76
N ASP A 87 -26.57 7.78 1.48
CA ASP A 87 -27.56 8.66 2.05
C ASP A 87 -28.15 8.02 3.34
N LEU A 88 -28.27 8.82 4.40
CA LEU A 88 -28.76 8.40 5.71
C LEU A 88 -30.28 8.62 5.85
N ASN A 89 -31.02 8.42 4.76
CA ASN A 89 -32.47 8.59 4.81
C ASN A 89 -33.10 7.52 5.70
N ILE A 90 -33.93 7.96 6.65
CA ILE A 90 -34.66 7.08 7.56
C ILE A 90 -35.59 6.21 6.71
N GLN A 91 -35.27 4.92 6.60
CA GLN A 91 -36.07 3.96 5.85
C GLN A 91 -37.44 3.83 6.53
N GLN A 92 -38.49 4.38 5.90
CA GLN A 92 -39.87 4.35 6.44
C GLN A 92 -40.45 2.92 6.54
N ASN A 93 -39.83 1.95 5.85
CA ASN A 93 -40.28 0.55 5.77
C ASN A 93 -39.61 -0.39 6.80
N SER A 94 -38.85 0.15 7.76
CA SER A 94 -38.24 -0.67 8.82
C SER A 94 -39.24 -0.94 9.96
N LYS A 95 -39.36 -2.20 10.38
CA LYS A 95 -40.20 -2.62 11.51
C LYS A 95 -39.78 -1.98 12.84
N TYR A 96 -38.49 -1.66 12.99
CA TYR A 96 -37.90 -1.01 14.17
C TYR A 96 -36.95 0.12 13.76
N PRO A 97 -37.46 1.30 13.39
CA PRO A 97 -36.64 2.39 12.81
C PRO A 97 -35.55 2.90 13.76
N ILE A 98 -35.81 2.88 15.07
CA ILE A 98 -34.84 3.28 16.10
C ILE A 98 -33.66 2.29 16.15
N LEU A 99 -33.94 0.98 16.06
CA LEU A 99 -32.91 -0.07 16.13
C LEU A 99 -32.08 -0.09 14.84
N PHE A 100 -32.72 0.13 13.69
CA PHE A 100 -32.05 0.32 12.41
C PHE A 100 -31.07 1.50 12.43
N LEU A 101 -31.54 2.67 12.88
CA LEU A 101 -30.72 3.88 12.97
C LEU A 101 -29.54 3.68 13.95
N PHE A 102 -29.79 3.05 15.09
CA PHE A 102 -28.75 2.76 16.08
C PHE A 102 -27.65 1.85 15.52
N LEU A 103 -28.02 0.76 14.81
CA LEU A 103 -27.06 -0.13 14.16
C LEU A 103 -26.26 0.61 13.08
N LEU A 104 -26.91 1.45 12.29
CA LEU A 104 -26.28 2.24 11.23
C LEU A 104 -25.26 3.25 11.79
N ILE A 105 -25.63 4.02 12.82
CA ILE A 105 -24.73 4.96 13.48
C ILE A 105 -23.56 4.22 14.12
N THR A 106 -23.83 3.10 14.80
CA THR A 106 -22.78 2.27 15.41
C THR A 106 -21.80 1.77 14.35
N TYR A 107 -22.29 1.30 13.20
CA TYR A 107 -21.45 0.92 12.07
C TYR A 107 -20.58 2.08 11.55
N VAL A 108 -21.14 3.28 11.38
CA VAL A 108 -20.39 4.45 10.91
C VAL A 108 -19.28 4.83 11.90
N ILE A 109 -19.59 4.89 13.20
CA ILE A 109 -18.59 5.22 14.23
C ILE A 109 -17.49 4.15 14.25
N LEU A 110 -17.87 2.87 14.27
CA LEU A 110 -16.94 1.76 14.36
C LEU A 110 -16.04 1.68 13.12
N THR A 111 -16.60 1.84 11.91
CA THR A 111 -15.82 1.87 10.67
C THR A 111 -14.92 3.09 10.59
N PHE A 112 -15.37 4.28 11.00
CA PHE A 112 -14.54 5.49 11.02
C PHE A 112 -13.38 5.38 12.01
N VAL A 113 -13.63 4.89 13.23
CA VAL A 113 -12.59 4.62 14.23
C VAL A 113 -11.61 3.57 13.72
N LEU A 114 -12.07 2.49 13.10
CA LEU A 114 -11.19 1.47 12.50
C LEU A 114 -10.35 2.02 11.34
N LEU A 115 -10.98 2.75 10.42
CA LEU A 115 -10.33 3.37 9.26
C LEU A 115 -9.26 4.36 9.71
N LEU A 116 -9.57 5.24 10.67
CA LEU A 116 -8.61 6.20 11.20
C LEU A 116 -7.49 5.54 12.01
N ASN A 117 -7.82 4.61 12.91
CA ASN A 117 -6.81 3.95 13.74
C ASN A 117 -5.82 3.14 12.90
N MET A 118 -6.28 2.50 11.83
CA MET A 118 -5.38 1.80 10.91
C MET A 118 -4.62 2.75 9.99
N LEU A 119 -5.26 3.78 9.41
CA LEU A 119 -4.56 4.75 8.57
C LEU A 119 -3.40 5.43 9.32
N ILE A 120 -3.64 5.82 10.58
CA ILE A 120 -2.66 6.51 11.41
C ILE A 120 -1.57 5.54 11.92
N ALA A 121 -1.93 4.37 12.44
CA ALA A 121 -0.95 3.40 12.95
C ALA A 121 -0.01 2.90 11.84
N LEU A 122 -0.56 2.65 10.65
CA LEU A 122 0.19 2.14 9.52
C LEU A 122 1.09 3.21 8.91
N MET A 123 0.61 4.44 8.72
CA MET A 123 1.45 5.53 8.23
C MET A 123 2.54 5.91 9.24
N GLY A 124 2.27 5.84 10.55
CA GLY A 124 3.29 6.09 11.58
C GLY A 124 4.44 5.09 11.54
N GLU A 125 4.14 3.79 11.59
CA GLU A 125 5.16 2.74 11.70
C GLU A 125 5.88 2.46 10.38
N THR A 126 5.19 2.52 9.24
CA THR A 126 5.83 2.32 7.93
C THR A 126 6.66 3.52 7.50
N VAL A 127 6.24 4.76 7.75
CA VAL A 127 7.06 5.94 7.39
C VAL A 127 8.32 5.99 8.25
N GLU A 128 8.24 5.68 9.55
CA GLU A 128 9.42 5.71 10.41
C GLU A 128 10.41 4.58 10.05
N ASN A 129 9.94 3.34 9.87
CA ASN A 129 10.81 2.22 9.51
C ASN A 129 11.35 2.33 8.07
N VAL A 130 10.54 2.84 7.13
CA VAL A 130 11.01 3.06 5.76
C VAL A 130 11.97 4.24 5.70
N SER A 131 11.83 5.29 6.52
CA SER A 131 12.79 6.40 6.49
C SER A 131 14.23 5.97 6.80
N LYS A 132 14.43 5.06 7.78
CA LYS A 132 15.76 4.57 8.18
C LYS A 132 16.32 3.49 7.26
N GLU A 133 15.47 2.59 6.76
CA GLU A 133 15.92 1.46 5.93
C GLU A 133 15.90 1.77 4.42
N SER A 134 15.14 2.78 3.98
CA SER A 134 15.02 3.15 2.56
C SER A 134 16.35 3.54 1.96
N GLU A 135 17.22 4.26 2.68
CA GLU A 135 18.53 4.64 2.16
C GLU A 135 19.41 3.42 1.91
N ARG A 136 19.39 2.43 2.81
CA ARG A 136 20.15 1.19 2.66
C ARG A 136 19.63 0.35 1.50
N ILE A 137 18.31 0.18 1.42
CA ILE A 137 17.65 -0.53 0.31
C ILE A 137 17.95 0.18 -1.02
N TRP A 138 17.92 1.51 -1.03
CA TRP A 138 18.21 2.34 -2.20
C TRP A 138 19.66 2.18 -2.67
N ARG A 139 20.64 2.22 -1.75
CA ARG A 139 22.05 1.96 -2.06
C ARG A 139 22.24 0.55 -2.61
N LEU A 140 21.57 -0.45 -2.02
CA LEU A 140 21.62 -1.84 -2.47
C LEU A 140 21.02 -2.02 -3.88
N GLN A 141 19.83 -1.47 -4.13
CA GLN A 141 19.18 -1.52 -5.44
C GLN A 141 20.04 -0.85 -6.50
N ARG A 142 20.59 0.33 -6.21
CA ARG A 142 21.53 1.02 -7.10
C ARG A 142 22.75 0.17 -7.43
N ALA A 143 23.39 -0.42 -6.41
CA ALA A 143 24.55 -1.27 -6.60
C ALA A 143 24.22 -2.52 -7.46
N ARG A 144 23.07 -3.14 -7.23
CA ARG A 144 22.60 -4.28 -8.02
C ARG A 144 22.40 -3.92 -9.48
N THR A 145 21.70 -2.82 -9.76
CA THR A 145 21.47 -2.35 -11.13
C THR A 145 22.78 -2.03 -11.84
N ILE A 146 23.73 -1.38 -11.16
CA ILE A 146 25.08 -1.11 -11.71
C ILE A 146 25.79 -2.42 -12.07
N LEU A 147 25.78 -3.42 -11.18
CA LEU A 147 26.40 -4.72 -11.44
C LEU A 147 25.73 -5.49 -12.58
N GLU A 148 24.41 -5.42 -12.70
CA GLU A 148 23.67 -6.03 -13.82
C GLU A 148 24.05 -5.38 -15.15
N PHE A 149 24.13 -4.04 -15.22
CA PHE A 149 24.64 -3.35 -16.39
C PHE A 149 26.10 -3.70 -16.70
N GLU A 150 26.96 -3.78 -15.68
CA GLU A 150 28.37 -4.14 -15.84
C GLU A 150 28.56 -5.55 -16.42
N LYS A 151 27.67 -6.49 -16.07
CA LYS A 151 27.67 -7.86 -16.63
C LYS A 151 27.16 -7.94 -18.06
N MET A 152 26.32 -7.00 -18.49
CA MET A 152 25.82 -6.93 -19.86
C MET A 152 26.84 -6.31 -20.84
N LEU A 153 27.90 -5.68 -20.33
CA LEU A 153 28.93 -5.02 -21.14
C LEU A 153 29.91 -6.06 -21.76
N PRO A 154 30.32 -5.90 -23.03
CA PRO A 154 31.35 -6.72 -23.65
C PRO A 154 32.71 -6.61 -22.94
N GLU A 155 33.54 -7.66 -23.05
CA GLU A 155 34.85 -7.73 -22.36
C GLU A 155 35.80 -6.58 -22.71
N TRP A 156 35.81 -6.13 -23.97
CA TRP A 156 36.64 -5.00 -24.42
C TRP A 156 36.22 -3.67 -23.78
N LEU A 157 34.93 -3.50 -23.50
CA LEU A 157 34.40 -2.29 -22.88
C LEU A 157 34.60 -2.34 -21.36
N ARG A 158 34.46 -3.53 -20.77
CA ARG A 158 34.72 -3.76 -19.35
C ARG A 158 36.20 -3.56 -18.98
N SER A 159 37.13 -4.02 -19.82
CA SER A 159 38.56 -3.80 -19.60
C SER A 159 38.93 -2.32 -19.67
N ARG A 160 38.25 -1.54 -20.51
CA ARG A 160 38.41 -0.08 -20.61
C ARG A 160 37.88 0.67 -19.39
N PHE A 161 36.85 0.15 -18.72
CA PHE A 161 36.24 0.76 -17.53
C PHE A 161 36.78 0.18 -16.20
N ARG A 162 37.89 -0.58 -16.21
CA ARG A 162 38.52 -1.03 -14.96
C ARG A 162 38.95 0.18 -14.12
N MET A 163 38.43 0.25 -12.90
CA MET A 163 38.86 1.24 -11.91
C MET A 163 40.06 0.71 -11.11
N GLY A 164 41.05 1.57 -10.89
CA GLY A 164 42.25 1.27 -10.11
C GLY A 164 43.54 1.42 -10.91
N GLU A 165 44.63 1.71 -10.21
CA GLU A 165 45.97 1.88 -10.77
C GLU A 165 46.90 0.82 -10.15
N LEU A 166 47.92 0.38 -10.88
CA LEU A 166 48.95 -0.48 -10.29
C LEU A 166 49.75 0.35 -9.27
N CYS A 167 49.76 -0.09 -8.03
CA CYS A 167 50.56 0.50 -6.97
C CYS A 167 51.57 -0.52 -6.45
N LYS A 168 52.81 -0.05 -6.25
CA LYS A 168 53.87 -0.82 -5.62
C LYS A 168 53.67 -0.76 -4.10
N VAL A 169 53.40 -1.91 -3.49
CA VAL A 169 53.19 -2.05 -2.04
C VAL A 169 54.48 -2.51 -1.35
N ALA A 170 55.28 -3.34 -2.02
CA ALA A 170 56.60 -3.80 -1.56
C ALA A 170 57.56 -3.98 -2.75
N GLU A 171 58.81 -4.38 -2.50
CA GLU A 171 59.86 -4.48 -3.53
C GLU A 171 59.46 -5.31 -4.76
N GLU A 172 58.64 -6.35 -4.58
CA GLU A 172 58.11 -7.23 -5.65
C GLU A 172 56.57 -7.38 -5.62
N ASP A 173 55.84 -6.60 -4.82
CA ASP A 173 54.37 -6.73 -4.69
C ASP A 173 53.66 -5.54 -5.36
N PHE A 174 53.05 -5.81 -6.53
CA PHE A 174 52.21 -4.86 -7.25
C PHE A 174 50.75 -5.29 -7.15
N ARG A 175 49.91 -4.38 -6.64
CA ARG A 175 48.47 -4.61 -6.50
C ARG A 175 47.71 -3.53 -7.21
N LEU A 176 46.49 -3.87 -7.66
CA LEU A 176 45.56 -2.89 -8.18
C LEU A 176 44.97 -2.13 -6.98
N CYS A 177 45.28 -0.85 -6.87
CA CYS A 177 44.83 0.00 -5.76
C CYS A 177 43.88 1.07 -6.26
N LEU A 178 42.92 1.42 -5.41
CA LEU A 178 41.98 2.52 -5.63
C LEU A 178 42.26 3.58 -4.56
N ARG A 179 42.57 4.82 -4.99
CA ARG A 179 42.80 5.93 -4.07
C ARG A 179 41.45 6.46 -3.55
N ILE A 180 41.30 6.51 -2.23
CA ILE A 180 40.13 7.06 -1.54
C ILE A 180 40.64 8.12 -0.56
N ASN A 181 40.01 9.30 -0.56
CA ASN A 181 40.30 10.37 0.39
C ASN A 181 39.13 10.48 1.37
N GLU A 182 39.39 10.31 2.66
CA GLU A 182 38.40 10.50 3.73
C GLU A 182 38.85 11.65 4.65
N VAL A 183 37.90 12.47 5.12
CA VAL A 183 38.15 13.54 6.08
C VAL A 183 37.31 13.28 7.33
N LYS A 184 37.97 13.06 8.47
CA LYS A 184 37.33 12.87 9.77
C LYS A 184 37.64 14.05 10.69
N TRP A 185 36.61 14.82 11.01
CA TRP A 185 36.71 16.01 11.87
C TRP A 185 36.71 15.70 13.38
N THR A 186 36.49 14.43 13.76
CA THR A 186 36.35 13.99 15.14
C THR A 186 37.63 13.44 15.77
N GLU A 187 38.69 13.25 14.97
CA GLU A 187 39.97 12.67 15.39
C GLU A 187 41.09 13.74 15.45
N TRP A 188 40.73 14.99 15.80
CA TRP A 188 41.68 16.11 16.01
C TRP A 188 42.24 16.13 17.44
#